data_AF-A0A7Y2NPX6-F1
#
_entry.id   AF-A0A7Y2NPX6-F1
#
_cell.length_a   1.000
_cell.length_b   1.000
_cell.length_c   1.000
_cell.angle_alpha   90.00
_cell.angle_beta   90.00
_cell.angle_gamma   90.00
#
_symmetry.space_group_name_H-M   'P 1'
#
loop_
_entity.id
_entity.type
_entity.pdbx_description
1 polymer ?
#
loop_
_entity_poly.entity_id
_entity_poly.type
_entity_poly.pdbx_seq_one_letter_code
_entity_poly.pdbx_strand_id
1 'polypeptide(L)'
;MSDERQVRLLFRSSALGMGIFSLGPILYMVLTAASVEPDFLSPGTGFTFTAAHFISVLRTTSLHFPEYLRNSLVVSGLSAALCVGIASPAAYAITRLPLPGRML
;
A
#
# COMPACT_ATOMS: atom_id res chain seq x y z
N MET A 1 -34.06 7.29 -16.80
CA MET A 1 -33.96 7.50 -15.33
C MET A 1 -33.75 6.20 -14.53
N SER A 2 -34.42 5.09 -14.83
CA SER A 2 -34.19 3.79 -14.15
C SER A 2 -32.80 3.21 -14.42
N ASP A 3 -32.37 3.21 -15.69
CA ASP A 3 -31.11 2.59 -16.12
C ASP A 3 -29.87 3.29 -15.51
N GLU A 4 -29.88 4.61 -15.44
CA GLU A 4 -28.79 5.37 -14.79
C GLU A 4 -28.69 5.08 -13.29
N ARG A 5 -29.82 4.86 -12.62
CA ARG A 5 -29.85 4.52 -11.19
C ARG A 5 -29.31 3.11 -10.96
N GLN A 6 -29.64 2.16 -11.84
CA GLN A 6 -29.11 0.80 -11.80
C GLN A 6 -27.61 0.76 -12.06
N VAL A 7 -27.12 1.43 -13.11
CA VAL A 7 -25.68 1.50 -13.41
C VAL A 7 -24.90 2.12 -12.25
N ARG A 8 -25.42 3.20 -11.66
CA ARG A 8 -24.78 3.84 -10.50
C ARG A 8 -24.76 2.94 -9.27
N LEU A 9 -25.82 2.17 -9.05
CA LEU A 9 -25.88 1.21 -7.95
C LEU A 9 -24.86 0.09 -8.15
N LEU A 10 -24.81 -0.50 -9.36
CA LEU A 10 -23.87 -1.56 -9.72
C LEU A 10 -22.42 -1.07 -9.59
N PHE A 11 -22.11 0.12 -10.10
CA PHE A 11 -20.78 0.70 -9.96
C PHE A 11 -20.38 0.87 -8.49
N ARG A 12 -21.29 1.39 -7.65
CA ARG A 12 -21.03 1.55 -6.20
C ARG A 12 -20.84 0.21 -5.51
N SER A 13 -21.65 -0.80 -5.81
CA SER A 13 -21.50 -2.13 -5.22
C SER A 13 -20.19 -2.79 -5.67
N SER A 14 -19.79 -2.62 -6.94
CA SER A 14 -18.53 -3.15 -7.44
C SER A 14 -17.33 -2.43 -6.81
N ALA A 15 -17.39 -1.10 -6.68
CA ALA A 15 -16.34 -0.34 -6.01
C ALA A 15 -16.22 -0.74 -4.53
N LEU A 16 -17.35 -0.91 -3.83
CA LEU A 16 -17.38 -1.39 -2.44
C LEU A 16 -16.81 -2.80 -2.33
N GLY A 17 -17.26 -3.72 -3.20
CA GLY A 17 -16.79 -5.10 -3.23
C GLY A 17 -15.30 -5.20 -3.49
N MET A 18 -14.78 -4.44 -4.45
CA MET A 18 -13.34 -4.33 -4.73
C MET A 18 -12.58 -3.75 -3.53
N GLY A 19 -13.11 -2.71 -2.89
CA GLY A 19 -12.54 -2.12 -1.69
C GLY A 19 -12.42 -3.13 -0.55
N ILE A 20 -13.50 -3.88 -0.26
CA ILE A 20 -13.51 -4.93 0.77
C ILE A 20 -12.52 -6.04 0.40
N PHE A 21 -12.48 -6.47 -0.85
CA PHE A 21 -11.60 -7.53 -1.30
C PHE A 21 -10.12 -7.15 -1.20
N SER A 22 -9.75 -5.93 -1.62
CA SER A 22 -8.37 -5.45 -1.58
C SER A 22 -7.90 -5.06 -0.17
N LEU A 23 -8.78 -4.45 0.64
CA LEU A 23 -8.42 -3.98 1.99
C LEU A 23 -8.67 -5.03 3.07
N GLY A 24 -9.52 -6.02 2.83
CA GLY A 24 -9.85 -7.09 3.78
C GLY A 24 -8.61 -7.81 4.32
N PRO A 25 -7.70 -8.32 3.47
CA PRO A 25 -6.47 -8.97 3.92
C PRO A 25 -5.55 -8.03 4.71
N ILE A 26 -5.47 -6.75 4.32
CA ILE A 26 -4.66 -5.75 5.01
C ILE A 26 -5.24 -5.45 6.39
N LEU A 27 -6.56 -5.31 6.49
CA LEU A 27 -7.25 -5.12 7.75
C LEU A 27 -7.06 -6.33 8.67
N TYR A 28 -7.20 -7.55 8.13
CA TYR A 28 -6.95 -8.78 8.87
C TYR A 28 -5.51 -8.82 9.41
N MET A 29 -4.51 -8.52 8.58
CA MET A 29 -3.12 -8.44 9.00
C MET A 29 -2.89 -7.45 10.14
N VAL A 30 -3.50 -6.26 10.07
CA VAL A 30 -3.40 -5.24 11.13
C VAL A 30 -4.06 -5.71 12.42
N LEU A 31 -5.24 -6.33 12.33
CA LEU A 31 -5.94 -6.88 13.50
C LEU A 31 -5.15 -8.01 14.14
N THR A 32 -4.61 -8.95 13.35
CA THR A 32 -3.75 -10.02 13.87
C THR A 32 -2.50 -9.46 14.54
N ALA A 33 -1.84 -8.44 13.95
CA ALA A 33 -0.67 -7.81 14.56
C ALA A 33 -0.99 -7.10 15.88
N ALA A 34 -2.22 -6.56 16.01
CA ALA A 34 -2.73 -5.89 17.19
C ALA A 34 -3.45 -6.83 18.18
N SER A 35 -3.50 -8.14 17.92
CA SER A 35 -4.12 -9.13 18.80
C SER A 35 -3.05 -9.83 19.64
N VAL A 36 -3.36 -10.14 20.91
CA VAL A 36 -2.51 -11.01 21.74
C VAL A 36 -2.51 -12.42 21.17
N GLU A 37 -3.69 -12.95 20.84
CA GLU A 37 -3.87 -14.24 20.19
C GLU A 37 -3.94 -14.05 18.67
N PRO A 38 -3.01 -14.61 17.86
CA PRO A 38 -3.04 -14.44 16.41
C PRO A 38 -4.24 -15.14 15.76
N ASP A 39 -4.73 -16.19 16.39
CA ASP A 39 -5.86 -17.00 15.92
C ASP A 39 -7.20 -16.55 16.50
N PHE A 40 -7.38 -15.26 16.79
CA PHE A 40 -8.56 -14.67 17.46
C PHE A 40 -9.92 -14.94 16.78
N LEU A 41 -9.94 -15.43 15.53
CA LEU A 41 -11.16 -15.86 14.83
C LEU A 41 -11.55 -17.31 15.15
N SER A 42 -10.72 -18.05 15.88
CA SER A 42 -10.99 -19.44 16.24
C SER A 42 -12.05 -19.53 17.35
N PRO A 43 -12.87 -20.60 17.36
CA PRO A 43 -13.82 -20.82 18.45
C PRO A 43 -13.10 -20.92 19.80
N GLY A 44 -13.53 -20.11 20.77
CA GLY A 44 -12.97 -20.10 22.13
C GLY A 44 -11.81 -19.11 22.36
N THR A 45 -11.33 -18.44 21.31
CA THR A 45 -10.38 -17.32 21.42
C THR A 45 -11.10 -16.00 21.11
N GLY A 46 -10.85 -14.97 21.91
CA GLY A 46 -11.40 -13.63 21.70
C GLY A 46 -10.34 -12.69 21.10
N PHE A 47 -10.79 -11.56 20.55
CA PHE A 47 -9.87 -10.49 20.16
C PHE A 47 -9.45 -9.69 21.40
N THR A 48 -8.17 -9.78 21.76
CA THR A 48 -7.57 -9.00 22.84
C THR A 48 -6.59 -8.00 22.25
N PHE A 49 -6.91 -6.70 22.30
CA PHE A 49 -6.04 -5.67 21.73
C PHE A 49 -4.73 -5.52 22.52
N THR A 50 -3.60 -5.46 21.81
CA THR A 50 -2.28 -5.16 22.36
C THR A 50 -1.46 -4.28 21.44
N ALA A 51 -0.76 -3.29 22.03
CA ALA A 51 0.24 -2.49 21.34
C ALA A 51 1.67 -3.02 21.54
N ALA A 52 1.84 -4.08 22.35
CA ALA A 52 3.15 -4.57 22.75
C ALA A 52 4.00 -5.05 21.56
N HIS A 53 3.38 -5.67 20.56
CA HIS A 53 4.08 -6.15 19.37
C HIS A 53 4.72 -4.99 18.58
N PHE A 54 3.99 -3.90 18.37
CA PHE A 54 4.52 -2.72 17.67
C PHE A 54 5.70 -2.09 18.41
N ILE A 55 5.59 -1.96 19.74
CA ILE A 55 6.67 -1.43 20.57
C ILE A 55 7.88 -2.37 20.56
N SER A 56 7.64 -3.68 20.63
CA SER A 56 8.68 -4.70 20.59
C SER A 56 9.48 -4.64 19.29
N VAL A 57 8.82 -4.54 18.13
CA VAL A 57 9.50 -4.42 16.82
C VAL A 57 10.40 -3.19 16.75
N LEU A 58 9.98 -2.06 17.35
CA LEU A 58 10.76 -0.82 17.33
C LEU A 58 11.91 -0.79 18.34
N ARG A 59 11.77 -1.47 19.50
CA ARG A 59 12.74 -1.40 20.60
C ARG A 59 13.68 -2.60 20.67
N THR A 60 13.33 -3.72 20.05
CA THR A 60 14.15 -4.93 20.09
C THR A 60 15.39 -4.74 19.22
N THR A 61 16.55 -4.60 19.88
CA THR A 61 17.82 -4.29 19.23
C THR A 61 18.27 -5.37 18.24
N SER A 62 17.93 -6.64 18.49
CA SER A 62 18.32 -7.75 17.59
C SER A 62 17.65 -7.71 16.22
N LEU A 63 16.53 -7.00 16.09
CA LEU A 63 15.78 -6.91 14.84
C LEU A 63 16.34 -5.83 13.89
N HIS A 64 17.10 -4.85 14.41
CA HIS A 64 17.61 -3.69 13.65
C HIS A 64 16.56 -3.05 12.72
N PHE A 65 15.28 -3.13 13.12
CA PHE A 65 14.15 -2.72 12.28
C PHE A 65 14.18 -1.22 11.95
N PRO A 66 14.44 -0.30 12.90
CA PRO A 66 14.53 1.13 12.59
C PRO A 66 15.61 1.45 11.55
N GLU A 67 16.76 0.77 11.61
CA GLU A 67 17.86 0.94 10.66
C GLU A 67 17.47 0.49 9.25
N TYR A 68 16.81 -0.68 9.13
CA TYR A 68 16.32 -1.16 7.84
C TYR A 68 15.19 -0.31 7.26
N LEU A 69 14.29 0.20 8.11
CA LEU A 69 13.26 1.13 7.70
C LEU A 69 13.87 2.42 7.16
N ARG A 70 14.85 2.99 7.87
CA ARG A 70 15.59 4.17 7.41
C ARG A 70 16.30 3.91 6.09
N ASN A 71 16.99 2.78 5.94
CA ASN A 71 17.66 2.44 4.69
C ASN A 71 16.66 2.36 3.53
N SER A 72 15.53 1.68 3.74
CA SER A 72 14.49 1.52 2.73
C SER A 72 13.90 2.86 2.31
N LEU A 73 13.63 3.77 3.26
CA LEU A 73 13.15 5.12 2.98
C LEU A 73 14.16 5.94 2.17
N VAL A 74 15.44 5.90 2.55
CA VAL A 74 16.50 6.63 1.83
C VAL A 74 16.67 6.09 0.41
N VAL A 75 16.80 4.78 0.26
CA VAL A 75 17.02 4.15 -1.04
C VAL A 75 15.82 4.35 -1.97
N SER A 76 14.60 4.11 -1.48
CA SER A 76 13.38 4.30 -2.29
C SER A 76 13.16 5.76 -2.64
N GLY A 77 13.36 6.68 -1.70
CA GLY A 77 13.22 8.12 -1.92
C GLY A 77 14.21 8.65 -2.96
N LEU A 78 15.49 8.30 -2.83
CA LEU A 78 16.52 8.68 -3.80
C LEU A 78 16.25 8.07 -5.18
N SER A 79 15.85 6.79 -5.22
CA SER A 79 15.51 6.12 -6.48
C SER A 79 14.32 6.78 -7.19
N ALA A 80 13.26 7.12 -6.44
CA ALA A 80 12.11 7.82 -6.98
C ALA A 80 12.49 9.22 -7.50
N ALA A 81 13.28 9.98 -6.74
CA ALA A 81 13.73 11.31 -7.14
C ALA A 81 14.60 11.28 -8.40
N LEU A 82 15.55 10.35 -8.48
CA LEU A 82 16.39 10.15 -9.66
C LEU A 82 15.56 9.71 -10.87
N CYS A 83 14.64 8.77 -10.68
CA CYS A 83 13.77 8.28 -11.74
C CYS A 83 12.93 9.43 -12.32
N VAL A 84 12.25 10.21 -11.47
CA VAL A 84 11.47 11.37 -11.91
C VAL A 84 12.37 12.42 -12.55
N GLY A 85 13.52 12.73 -11.93
CA GLY A 85 14.47 13.72 -12.43
C GLY A 85 15.02 13.42 -13.82
N ILE A 86 15.15 12.15 -14.18
CA ILE A 86 15.61 11.71 -15.52
C ILE A 86 14.42 11.52 -16.47
N ALA A 87 13.35 10.88 -16.02
CA ALA A 87 12.20 10.54 -16.84
C ALA A 87 11.42 11.80 -17.29
N SER A 88 11.31 12.83 -16.43
CA SER A 88 10.60 14.07 -16.76
C SER A 88 11.23 14.83 -17.95
N PRO A 89 12.53 15.16 -17.97
CA PRO A 89 13.14 15.82 -19.12
C PRO A 89 13.19 14.92 -20.35
N ALA A 90 13.38 13.59 -20.19
CA ALA A 90 13.31 12.65 -21.30
C ALA A 90 11.91 12.65 -21.95
N ALA A 91 10.85 12.58 -21.14
CA ALA A 91 9.48 12.68 -21.62
C ALA A 91 9.19 14.04 -22.29
N TYR A 92 9.74 15.13 -21.75
CA TYR A 92 9.64 16.45 -22.38
C TYR A 92 10.32 16.48 -23.75
N ALA A 93 11.56 15.98 -23.86
CA ALA A 93 12.29 15.91 -25.10
C ALA A 93 11.52 15.10 -26.16
N ILE A 94 11.02 13.91 -25.79
CA ILE A 94 10.25 13.05 -26.70
C ILE A 94 8.97 13.73 -27.16
N THR A 95 8.26 14.41 -26.27
CA THR A 95 6.94 14.98 -26.59
C THR A 95 7.02 16.31 -27.32
N ARG A 96 8.02 17.16 -27.01
CA ARG A 96 8.09 18.56 -27.47
C ARG A 96 9.22 18.86 -28.46
N LEU A 97 10.30 18.08 -28.51
CA LEU A 97 11.40 18.34 -29.44
C LEU A 97 11.24 17.51 -30.73
N PRO A 98 11.63 18.05 -31.90
CA PRO A 98 11.71 17.29 -33.13
C PRO A 98 12.96 16.38 -33.07
N LEU A 99 12.78 15.15 -32.60
CA LEU A 99 13.84 14.15 -32.51
C LEU A 99 13.84 13.23 -33.75
N PRO A 100 14.98 13.07 -34.45
CA PRO A 100 15.09 12.10 -35.53
C PRO A 100 14.98 10.67 -34.95
N GLY A 101 14.14 9.83 -35.55
CA GLY A 101 13.85 8.48 -35.05
C GLY A 101 12.63 8.36 -34.12
N ARG A 102 11.83 9.44 -33.96
CA ARG A 102 10.51 9.38 -33.33
C ARG A 102 9.54 8.57 -34.21
N MET A 103 9.58 7.24 -34.10
CA MET A 103 8.53 6.38 -34.63
C MET A 103 7.32 6.52 -33.70
N LEU A 104 6.30 7.23 -34.19
CA LEU A 104 4.94 7.09 -33.67
C LEU A 104 4.40 5.70 -34.03
#